data_AF-A0A1G0KES5-F1
#
_entry.id   AF-A0A1G0KES5-F1
#
_cell.length_a   1.000
_cell.length_b   1.000
_cell.length_c   1.000
_cell.angle_alpha   90.00
_cell.angle_beta   90.00
_cell.angle_gamma   90.00
#
_symmetry.space_group_name_H-M   'P 1'
#
loop_
_entity.id
_entity.type
_entity.pdbx_description
1 polymer ?
#
loop_
_entity_poly.entity_id
_entity_poly.type
_entity_poly.pdbx_seq_one_letter_code
_entity_poly.pdbx_strand_id
1 'polypeptide(L)'
;MRMGDLFIELVDDLCGEFALRLASPRDAKHRGSQVSLTHQHGYPIMRALIGRGVIGDFRAPDILRFGFAPLYLRYLDIWNAAQALRDIMQTDTWRLPEFNTALAVT
;
A
#
# COMPACT_ATOMS: atom_id res chain seq x y z
N MET A 1 10.16 10.40 7.94
CA MET A 1 8.96 10.88 8.68
C MET A 1 8.42 9.67 9.42
N ARG A 2 8.17 9.78 10.74
CA ARG A 2 7.90 8.61 11.60
C ARG A 2 6.75 7.70 11.12
N MET A 3 5.66 8.23 10.58
CA MET A 3 4.56 7.38 10.07
C MET A 3 4.95 6.55 8.85
N GLY A 4 5.75 7.11 7.93
CA GLY A 4 6.27 6.35 6.79
C GLY A 4 7.30 5.30 7.23
N ASP A 5 8.08 5.59 8.27
CA ASP A 5 9.01 4.63 8.87
C ASP A 5 8.23 3.46 9.51
N LEU A 6 7.20 3.77 10.32
CA LEU A 6 6.31 2.76 10.89
C LEU A 6 5.63 1.90 9.82
N PHE A 7 5.12 2.50 8.74
CA PHE A 7 4.49 1.74 7.68
C PHE A 7 5.45 0.71 7.06
N ILE A 8 6.71 1.07 6.89
CA ILE A 8 7.72 0.15 6.33
C ILE A 8 8.06 -0.95 7.31
N GLU A 9 8.28 -0.63 8.58
CA GLU A 9 8.48 -1.62 9.65
C GLU A 9 7.34 -2.64 9.64
N LEU A 10 6.09 -2.18 9.60
CA LEU A 10 4.92 -3.04 9.57
C LEU A 10 4.80 -3.88 8.30
N VAL A 11 5.12 -3.33 7.13
CA VAL A 11 5.07 -4.09 5.87
C VAL A 11 6.18 -5.14 5.83
N ASP A 12 7.38 -4.82 6.29
CA ASP A 12 8.47 -5.79 6.38
C ASP A 12 8.08 -6.95 7.32
N ASP A 13 7.49 -6.65 8.49
CA ASP A 13 7.09 -7.66 9.49
C ASP A 13 5.86 -8.48 9.06
N LEU A 14 4.82 -7.84 8.54
CA LEU A 14 3.52 -8.47 8.27
C LEU A 14 3.41 -9.05 6.86
N CYS A 15 4.19 -8.55 5.91
CA CYS A 15 4.02 -8.85 4.48
C CYS A 15 5.29 -9.37 3.80
N GLY A 16 6.34 -9.70 4.56
CA GLY A 16 7.63 -10.14 4.02
C GLY A 16 7.57 -11.36 3.09
N GLU A 17 6.54 -12.19 3.19
CA GLU A 17 6.33 -13.37 2.33
C GLU A 17 5.68 -13.06 0.97
N PHE A 18 5.08 -11.88 0.77
CA PHE A 18 4.18 -11.59 -0.36
C PHE A 18 4.85 -10.87 -1.55
N ALA A 19 6.16 -11.03 -1.73
CA ALA A 19 6.93 -10.43 -2.84
C ALA A 19 6.74 -8.90 -3.03
N LEU A 20 6.26 -8.19 -2.02
CA LEU A 20 6.20 -6.73 -1.98
C LEU A 20 7.61 -6.17 -1.83
N ARG A 21 7.97 -5.17 -2.63
CA ARG A 21 9.27 -4.51 -2.54
C ARG A 21 9.12 -3.05 -2.23
N LEU A 22 9.98 -2.52 -1.39
CA LEU A 22 10.02 -1.09 -1.12
C LEU A 22 10.68 -0.37 -2.31
N ALA A 23 9.94 0.54 -2.96
CA ALA A 23 10.43 1.40 -4.04
C ALA A 23 11.04 2.70 -3.52
N SER A 24 10.53 3.20 -2.39
CA SER A 24 11.04 4.44 -1.78
C SER A 24 12.37 4.22 -1.05
N PRO A 25 13.25 5.23 -0.98
CA PRO A 25 14.44 5.15 -0.12
C PRO A 25 14.06 4.81 1.31
N ARG A 26 14.74 3.84 1.94
CA ARG A 26 14.50 3.45 3.35
C ARG A 26 14.77 4.61 4.30
N ASP A 27 15.82 5.38 4.06
CA ASP A 27 16.15 6.56 4.86
C ASP A 27 15.12 7.67 4.65
N ALA A 28 14.44 8.01 5.75
CA ALA A 28 13.48 9.10 5.88
C ALA A 28 13.98 10.46 5.36
N LYS A 29 15.29 10.72 5.40
CA LYS A 29 15.88 11.99 4.94
C LYS A 29 15.85 12.14 3.41
N HIS A 30 15.73 11.03 2.69
CA HIS A 30 15.77 10.97 1.23
C HIS A 30 14.39 10.78 0.60
N ARG A 31 13.31 10.90 1.38
CA ARG A 31 11.93 10.80 0.87
C ARG A 31 11.02 11.85 1.50
N GLY A 32 9.98 12.22 0.77
CA GLY A 32 8.90 13.07 1.27
C GLY A 32 7.95 12.31 2.22
N SER A 33 6.73 12.81 2.33
CA SER A 33 5.67 12.22 3.16
C SER A 33 4.91 11.09 2.45
N GLN A 34 5.59 10.30 1.61
CA GLN A 34 4.99 9.19 0.86
C GLN A 34 5.92 7.97 0.89
N VAL A 35 5.33 6.78 0.85
CA VAL A 35 6.03 5.50 0.70
C VAL A 35 5.41 4.76 -0.47
N SER A 36 6.25 4.20 -1.32
CA SER A 36 5.85 3.41 -2.47
C SER A 36 6.38 1.98 -2.34
N LEU A 37 5.50 1.02 -2.56
CA LEU A 37 5.81 -0.39 -2.73
C LEU A 37 5.67 -0.76 -4.22
N THR A 38 6.33 -1.83 -4.66
CA THR A 38 6.10 -2.43 -5.97
C THR A 38 5.63 -3.88 -5.82
N HIS A 39 4.75 -4.28 -6.73
CA HIS A 39 4.31 -5.66 -6.90
C HIS A 39 3.75 -5.87 -8.31
N GLN A 40 4.04 -7.01 -8.96
CA GLN A 40 3.59 -7.29 -10.33
C GLN A 40 2.06 -7.16 -10.54
N HIS A 41 1.29 -7.32 -9.46
CA HIS A 41 -0.16 -7.15 -9.41
C HIS A 41 -0.58 -5.88 -8.65
N GLY A 42 0.21 -4.80 -8.74
CA GLY A 42 0.00 -3.60 -7.93
C GLY A 42 -1.34 -2.91 -8.16
N TYR A 43 -1.86 -2.94 -9.40
CA TYR A 43 -3.17 -2.38 -9.74
C TYR A 43 -4.32 -3.06 -8.98
N PRO A 44 -4.55 -4.39 -9.12
CA PRO A 44 -5.63 -5.05 -8.40
C PRO A 44 -5.43 -5.03 -6.87
N ILE A 45 -4.19 -5.04 -6.37
CA ILE A 45 -3.94 -4.90 -4.92
C ILE A 45 -4.36 -3.51 -4.41
N MET A 46 -4.00 -2.44 -5.11
CA MET A 46 -4.42 -1.08 -4.73
C MET A 46 -5.96 -0.94 -4.82
N ARG A 47 -6.59 -1.55 -5.83
CA ARG A 47 -8.05 -1.60 -5.95
C ARG A 47 -8.71 -2.32 -4.78
N ALA A 48 -8.17 -3.46 -4.35
CA ALA A 48 -8.65 -4.17 -3.18
C ALA A 48 -8.48 -3.37 -1.89
N LEU A 49 -7.35 -2.66 -1.73
CA LEU A 49 -7.11 -1.74 -0.61
C LEU A 49 -8.14 -0.61 -0.56
N ILE A 50 -8.40 0.04 -1.69
CA ILE A 50 -9.42 1.09 -1.82
C ILE A 50 -10.81 0.52 -1.46
N GLY A 51 -11.12 -0.71 -1.89
CA GLY A 51 -12.35 -1.41 -1.50
C GLY A 51 -12.49 -1.65 0.01
N ARG A 52 -11.38 -1.69 0.75
CA ARG A 52 -11.33 -1.77 2.22
C ARG A 52 -11.17 -0.41 2.91
N GLY A 53 -11.29 0.70 2.18
CA GLY A 53 -11.17 2.05 2.72
C GLY A 53 -9.74 2.55 2.90
N VAL A 54 -8.73 1.79 2.45
CA VAL A 54 -7.32 2.23 2.44
C VAL A 54 -7.04 2.92 1.10
N ILE A 55 -7.12 4.25 1.12
CA ILE A 55 -7.00 5.07 -0.10
C ILE A 55 -5.52 5.38 -0.37
N GLY A 56 -4.98 4.77 -1.42
CA GLY A 56 -3.69 5.11 -2.01
C GLY A 56 -3.81 5.41 -3.49
N ASP A 57 -2.68 5.50 -4.19
CA ASP A 57 -2.65 5.65 -5.64
C ASP A 57 -1.80 4.56 -6.31
N PHE A 58 -2.29 4.06 -7.44
CA PHE A 58 -1.52 3.16 -8.30
C PHE A 58 -0.81 3.96 -9.38
N ARG A 59 0.47 3.65 -9.62
CA ARG A 59 1.22 4.17 -10.76
C ARG A 59 1.76 3.02 -11.58
N ALA A 60 1.43 3.03 -12.87
CA ALA A 60 1.94 2.04 -13.81
C ALA A 60 3.48 2.05 -13.81
N PRO A 61 4.13 0.88 -13.97
CA PRO A 61 3.50 -0.42 -14.22
C PRO A 61 3.04 -1.17 -12.96
N ASP A 62 3.58 -0.89 -11.78
CA ASP A 62 3.48 -1.79 -10.62
C ASP A 62 3.58 -1.12 -9.25
N ILE A 63 3.50 0.23 -9.18
CA ILE A 63 3.72 0.98 -7.94
C ILE A 63 2.41 1.18 -7.17
N LEU A 64 2.43 0.82 -5.88
CA LEU A 64 1.44 1.17 -4.88
C LEU A 64 1.99 2.30 -4.02
N ARG A 65 1.41 3.50 -4.10
CA ARG A 65 1.87 4.67 -3.36
C ARG A 65 0.90 5.06 -2.26
N PHE A 66 1.46 5.28 -1.07
CA PHE A 66 0.77 5.65 0.15
C PHE A 66 1.25 7.03 0.59
N GLY A 67 0.31 7.98 0.74
CA GLY A 67 0.58 9.32 1.23
C GLY A 67 0.31 9.41 2.74
N PHE A 68 1.21 10.08 3.47
CA PHE A 68 1.11 10.27 4.91
C PHE A 68 0.94 11.75 5.23
N ALA A 69 -0.26 12.14 5.66
CA ALA A 69 -0.57 13.50 6.04
C ALA A 69 -0.81 13.58 7.57
N PRO A 70 0.21 14.00 8.35
CA PRO A 70 0.15 13.90 9.81
C PRO A 70 -0.85 14.85 10.47
N LEU A 71 -1.39 15.82 9.73
CA LEU A 71 -2.46 16.70 10.24
C LEU A 71 -3.76 15.95 10.53
N TYR A 72 -4.01 14.83 9.84
CA TYR A 72 -5.28 14.11 9.97
C TYR A 72 -5.15 12.58 9.99
N LEU A 73 -3.96 12.02 9.76
CA LEU A 73 -3.71 10.60 9.96
C LEU A 73 -3.27 10.30 11.39
N ARG A 74 -3.75 9.19 11.94
CA ARG A 74 -3.32 8.64 13.22
C ARG A 74 -2.43 7.43 12.96
N TYR A 75 -1.59 7.08 13.93
CA TYR A 75 -0.78 5.85 13.87
C TYR A 75 -1.64 4.58 13.72
N LEU A 76 -2.83 4.57 14.31
CA LEU A 76 -3.79 3.47 14.15
C LEU A 76 -4.22 3.29 12.69
N ASP A 77 -4.36 4.38 11.92
CA ASP A 77 -4.73 4.30 10.50
C ASP A 77 -3.60 3.63 9.69
N ILE A 78 -2.34 3.86 10.08
CA ILE A 78 -1.16 3.23 9.46
C ILE A 78 -1.13 1.72 9.76
N TRP A 79 -1.39 1.35 11.01
CA TRP A 79 -1.52 -0.05 11.42
C TRP A 79 -2.62 -0.77 10.66
N ASN A 80 -3.81 -0.17 10.60
CA ASN A 80 -4.96 -0.74 9.90
C ASN A 80 -4.68 -0.89 8.39
N ALA A 81 -3.96 0.07 7.78
CA ALA A 81 -3.56 -0.05 6.38
C ALA A 81 -2.61 -1.23 6.14
N ALA A 82 -1.62 -1.43 7.02
CA ALA A 82 -0.69 -2.55 6.91
C ALA A 82 -1.38 -3.92 7.14
N GLN A 83 -2.30 -4.00 8.10
CA GLN A 83 -3.11 -5.22 8.33
C GLN A 83 -4.04 -5.51 7.14
N ALA A 84 -4.71 -4.49 6.60
CA ALA A 84 -5.55 -4.65 5.42
C ALA A 84 -4.75 -5.15 4.21
N LEU A 85 -3.54 -4.63 4.01
CA LEU A 85 -2.62 -5.11 2.98
C LEU A 85 -2.26 -6.59 3.20
N ARG A 86 -1.81 -6.95 4.41
CA ARG A 86 -1.51 -8.34 4.77
C ARG A 86 -2.68 -9.26 4.45
N ASP A 87 -3.87 -8.93 4.96
CA ASP A 87 -5.06 -9.75 4.76
C ASP A 87 -5.37 -9.92 3.27
N ILE A 88 -5.33 -8.84 2.48
CA ILE A 88 -5.56 -8.91 1.02
C ILE A 88 -4.58 -9.86 0.34
N MET A 89 -3.30 -9.80 0.73
CA MET A 89 -2.27 -10.68 0.17
C MET A 89 -2.46 -12.12 0.63
N GLN A 90 -2.78 -12.33 1.90
CA GLN A 90 -2.96 -13.65 2.50
C GLN A 90 -4.20 -14.38 1.97
N THR A 91 -5.30 -13.66 1.72
CA THR A 91 -6.54 -14.24 1.20
C THR A 91 -6.68 -14.14 -0.30
N ASP A 92 -5.65 -13.64 -1.00
CA ASP A 92 -5.65 -13.41 -2.45
C ASP A 92 -6.87 -12.58 -2.92
N THR A 93 -7.42 -11.71 -2.07
CA THR A 93 -8.64 -10.94 -2.37
C THR A 93 -8.47 -10.07 -3.61
N TRP A 94 -7.25 -9.60 -3.87
CA TRP A 94 -6.92 -8.85 -5.08
C TRP A 94 -7.15 -9.63 -6.38
N ARG A 95 -7.26 -10.97 -6.35
CA ARG A 95 -7.56 -11.80 -7.53
C ARG A 95 -9.03 -11.80 -7.92
N LEU A 96 -9.92 -11.26 -7.09
CA LEU A 96 -11.34 -11.21 -7.41
C LEU A 96 -11.59 -10.40 -8.70
N PRO A 97 -12.55 -10.80 -9.56
CA PRO A 97 -12.78 -10.17 -10.85
C PRO A 97 -13.04 -8.65 -10.77
N GLU A 98 -13.72 -8.18 -9.71
CA GLU A 98 -14.02 -6.76 -9.52
C GLU A 98 -12.80 -5.85 -9.43
N PHE A 99 -11.66 -6.36 -8.93
CA PHE A 99 -10.41 -5.59 -8.79
C PHE A 99 -9.51 -5.67 -10.02
N ASN A 100 -9.75 -6.63 -10.91
CA ASN A 100 -8.96 -6.87 -12.11
C ASN A 100 -9.51 -6.15 -13.35
N THR A 101 -10.77 -5.71 -13.31
CA THR A 101 -11.37 -4.90 -14.37
C THR A 101 -10.88 -3.46 -14.29
N ALA A 102 -10.37 -2.91 -15.40
CA ALA A 102 -10.06 -1.49 -15.49
C ALA A 102 -11.33 -0.66 -15.27
N LEU A 103 -11.30 0.29 -14.33
CA LEU A 103 -12.40 1.24 -14.21
C LEU A 103 -12.39 2.11 -15.45
N ALA A 104 -13.48 2.12 -16.21
CA ALA A 104 -13.68 3.08 -17.27
C ALA A 104 -13.67 4.47 -16.65
N VAL A 105 -12.77 5.34 -17.13
CA VAL A 105 -12.80 6.75 -16.79
C VAL A 105 -13.95 7.35 -17.60
N THR A 106 -15.10 7.58 -16.96
CA THR A 106 -16.19 8.40 -17.49
C THR A 106 -15.88 9.88 -17.40
#